data_AF-A0A8J7P969-F1
#
_entry.id   AF-A0A8J7P969-F1
#
_cell.length_a   1.000
_cell.length_b   1.000
_cell.length_c   1.000
_cell.angle_alpha   90.00
_cell.angle_beta   90.00
_cell.angle_gamma   90.00
#
_symmetry.space_group_name_H-M   'P 1'
#
loop_
_entity.id
_entity.type
_entity.pdbx_description
1 polymer ?
#
loop_
_entity_poly.entity_id
_entity_poly.type
_entity_poly.pdbx_seq_one_letter_code
_entity_poly.pdbx_strand_id
1 'polypeptide(L)'
;MEFVGKSGDSGGGMFVINLHRALTNLARATLESAVQERFGSRSARIFRLLLRKRHLEQKQVEDFAMIPAKEAKEMMYRMLSENLVQLQVSPAA
;
A
#
# COMPACT_ATOMS: atom_id res chain seq x y z
N MET A 1 9.40 2.60 9.41
CA MET A 1 9.90 3.56 8.42
C MET A 1 11.21 4.11 8.96
N GLU A 2 12.37 3.66 8.46
CA GLU A 2 13.64 4.32 8.82
C GLU A 2 14.13 5.09 7.60
N PHE A 3 14.08 6.41 7.71
CA PHE A 3 14.62 7.34 6.72
C PHE A 3 16.11 7.61 6.93
N VAL A 4 16.60 7.38 8.15
CA VAL A 4 17.99 7.54 8.54
C VAL A 4 18.50 6.19 9.05
N GLY A 5 19.69 5.80 8.63
CA GLY A 5 20.41 4.64 9.14
C GLY A 5 21.75 5.05 9.71
N LYS A 6 22.27 4.29 10.67
CA LYS A 6 23.64 4.46 11.15
C LYS A 6 24.60 3.82 10.15
N SER A 7 25.59 4.56 9.69
CA SER A 7 26.63 4.08 8.75
C SER A 7 27.98 3.81 9.43
N GLY A 8 28.17 4.27 10.67
CA GLY A 8 29.38 3.97 11.44
C GLY A 8 29.40 4.60 12.83
N ASP A 9 30.48 4.34 13.57
CA ASP A 9 30.70 4.77 14.96
C ASP A 9 31.77 5.85 15.13
N SER A 10 32.48 6.20 14.05
CA SER A 10 33.52 7.23 14.07
C SER A 10 32.94 8.61 14.43
N GLY A 11 33.68 9.41 15.20
CA GLY A 11 33.35 10.81 15.48
C GLY A 11 32.06 11.03 16.29
N GLY A 12 31.61 10.05 17.08
CA GLY A 12 30.35 10.11 17.83
C GLY A 12 29.14 9.53 17.10
N GLY A 13 29.36 8.89 15.95
CA GLY A 13 28.34 8.20 15.15
C GLY A 13 28.12 8.87 13.80
N MET A 14 28.13 8.06 12.75
CA MET A 14 27.82 8.50 11.39
C MET A 14 26.43 8.01 10.99
N PHE A 15 25.67 8.88 10.35
CA PHE A 15 24.31 8.62 9.90
C PHE A 15 24.16 8.93 8.41
N VAL A 16 23.33 8.15 7.73
CA VAL A 16 23.02 8.31 6.31
C VAL A 16 21.51 8.44 6.10
N ILE A 17 21.12 9.30 5.17
CA ILE A 17 19.74 9.45 4.75
C ILE A 17 19.47 8.47 3.60
N ASN A 18 18.49 7.61 3.77
CA ASN A 18 18.05 6.71 2.70
C ASN A 18 17.04 7.42 1.79
N LEU A 19 17.55 8.21 0.84
CA LEU A 19 16.73 8.98 -0.10
C LEU A 19 15.79 8.10 -0.92
N HIS A 20 16.24 6.92 -1.37
CA HIS A 20 15.39 5.99 -2.11
C HIS A 20 14.18 5.56 -1.29
N ARG A 21 14.39 5.21 -0.01
CA ARG A 21 13.30 4.82 0.90
C ARG A 21 12.40 6.00 1.24
N ALA A 22 12.97 7.20 1.39
CA ALA A 22 12.21 8.44 1.61
C ALA A 22 11.26 8.73 0.44
N LEU A 23 11.77 8.75 -0.78
CA LEU A 23 10.99 8.99 -1.99
C LEU A 23 9.94 7.90 -2.23
N THR A 24 10.29 6.63 -2.01
CA THR A 24 9.33 5.51 -2.13
C THR A 24 8.16 5.68 -1.16
N ASN A 25 8.41 6.10 0.08
CA ASN A 25 7.35 6.32 1.06
C ASN A 25 6.54 7.58 0.74
N LEU A 26 7.18 8.64 0.27
CA LEU A 26 6.48 9.84 -0.17
C LEU A 26 5.52 9.52 -1.32
N ALA A 27 5.99 8.81 -2.35
CA ALA A 27 5.15 8.38 -3.46
C ALA A 27 3.96 7.53 -3.01
N ARG A 28 4.17 6.59 -2.07
CA ARG A 28 3.08 5.80 -1.46
C ARG A 28 2.06 6.69 -0.75
N ALA A 29 2.51 7.61 0.10
CA ALA A 29 1.63 8.52 0.81
C ALA A 29 0.81 9.40 -0.15
N THR A 30 1.44 9.88 -1.22
CA THR A 30 0.75 10.66 -2.27
C THR A 30 -0.33 9.83 -2.97
N LEU A 31 -0.03 8.57 -3.33
CA LEU A 31 -1.01 7.67 -3.93
C LEU A 31 -2.15 7.34 -2.96
N GLU A 32 -1.86 7.10 -1.68
CA GLU A 32 -2.87 6.85 -0.65
C GLU A 32 -3.81 8.04 -0.48
N SER A 33 -3.28 9.27 -0.45
CA SER A 33 -4.08 10.50 -0.40
C SER A 33 -4.96 10.65 -1.63
N ALA A 34 -4.42 10.44 -2.83
CA ALA A 34 -5.18 10.52 -4.08
C ALA A 34 -6.33 9.49 -4.12
N VAL A 35 -6.10 8.27 -3.64
CA VAL A 35 -7.14 7.24 -3.53
C VAL A 35 -8.20 7.64 -2.51
N GLN A 36 -7.79 8.20 -1.37
CA GLN A 36 -8.72 8.65 -0.33
C GLN A 36 -9.64 9.76 -0.82
N GLU A 37 -9.10 10.75 -1.53
CA GLU A 37 -9.87 11.86 -2.09
C GLU A 37 -10.84 11.39 -3.18
N ARG A 38 -10.43 10.48 -4.05
CA ARG A 38 -11.24 10.02 -5.19
C ARG A 38 -12.27 8.93 -4.85
N PHE A 39 -11.94 8.01 -3.95
CA PHE A 39 -12.76 6.80 -3.69
C PHE A 39 -13.21 6.66 -2.23
N GLY A 40 -12.83 7.62 -1.38
CA GLY A 40 -13.18 7.64 0.04
C GLY A 40 -12.31 6.76 0.94
N SER A 41 -12.51 6.92 2.25
CA SER A 41 -11.68 6.32 3.29
C SER A 41 -11.72 4.79 3.34
N ARG A 42 -12.85 4.16 2.96
CA ARG A 42 -13.01 2.69 2.88
C ARG A 42 -12.15 2.10 1.76
N SER A 43 -12.18 2.68 0.57
CA SER A 43 -11.34 2.26 -0.56
C SER A 43 -9.85 2.49 -0.28
N ALA A 44 -9.50 3.62 0.33
CA ALA A 44 -8.13 3.90 0.77
C ALA A 44 -7.63 2.92 1.85
N ARG A 45 -8.53 2.33 2.66
CA ARG A 45 -8.17 1.25 3.59
C ARG A 45 -7.76 -0.02 2.84
N ILE A 46 -8.54 -0.44 1.85
CA ILE A 46 -8.22 -1.59 0.98
C ILE A 46 -6.89 -1.34 0.25
N PHE A 47 -6.71 -0.14 -0.33
CA PHE A 47 -5.48 0.21 -1.04
C PHE A 47 -4.23 0.11 -0.15
N ARG A 48 -4.29 0.64 1.08
CA ARG A 48 -3.22 0.51 2.08
C ARG A 48 -2.95 -0.94 2.49
N LEU A 49 -4.00 -1.76 2.59
CA LEU A 49 -3.89 -3.18 2.89
C LEU A 49 -3.09 -3.90 1.80
N LEU A 50 -3.43 -3.66 0.53
CA LEU A 50 -2.75 -4.22 -0.64
C LEU A 50 -1.29 -3.76 -0.72
N LEU A 51 -0.99 -2.48 -0.46
CA LEU A 51 0.40 -1.98 -0.44
C LEU A 51 1.28 -2.67 0.61
N ARG A 52 0.70 -3.09 1.76
CA ARG A 52 1.44 -3.72 2.85
C ARG A 52 1.62 -5.23 2.69
N LYS A 53 0.58 -5.93 2.25
CA LYS A 53 0.55 -7.40 2.15
C LYS A 53 0.86 -7.92 0.74
N ARG A 54 0.85 -7.03 -0.26
CA ARG A 54 1.02 -7.29 -1.70
C ARG A 54 -0.10 -8.15 -2.28
N HIS A 55 0.01 -9.47 -2.13
CA HIS A 55 -0.94 -10.42 -2.71
C HIS A 55 -1.94 -10.84 -1.66
N LEU A 56 -3.20 -10.51 -1.88
CA LEU A 56 -4.30 -10.89 -1.02
C LEU A 56 -5.45 -11.43 -1.87
N GLU A 57 -6.03 -12.52 -1.40
CA GLU A 57 -7.29 -13.02 -1.95
C GLU A 57 -8.45 -12.10 -1.55
N GLN A 58 -9.56 -12.12 -2.31
CA GLN A 58 -10.72 -11.26 -2.03
C GLN A 58 -11.24 -11.44 -0.60
N LYS A 59 -11.33 -12.68 -0.12
CA LYS A 59 -11.77 -12.99 1.25
C LYS A 59 -10.85 -12.37 2.31
N GLN A 60 -9.54 -12.36 2.08
CA GLN A 60 -8.59 -11.73 3.00
C GLN A 60 -8.72 -10.20 3.00
N VAL A 61 -9.02 -9.60 1.84
CA VAL A 61 -9.29 -8.16 1.76
C VAL A 61 -10.53 -7.80 2.57
N GLU A 62 -11.61 -8.58 2.44
CA GLU A 62 -12.85 -8.40 3.18
C GLU A 62 -12.63 -8.47 4.69
N ASP A 63 -11.99 -9.54 5.15
CA ASP A 63 -11.73 -9.81 6.56
C ASP A 63 -10.82 -8.74 7.18
N PHE A 64 -9.70 -8.40 6.54
CA PHE A 64 -8.75 -7.44 7.10
C PHE A 64 -9.19 -5.98 6.98
N ALA A 65 -9.97 -5.63 5.95
CA ALA A 65 -10.51 -4.28 5.81
C ALA A 65 -11.75 -4.07 6.67
N MET A 66 -12.35 -5.14 7.19
CA MET A 66 -13.65 -5.14 7.87
C MET A 66 -14.72 -4.47 6.99
N ILE A 67 -14.80 -4.88 5.73
CA ILE A 67 -15.75 -4.37 4.73
C ILE A 67 -16.54 -5.56 4.17
N PRO A 68 -17.87 -5.48 4.08
CA PRO A 68 -18.70 -6.54 3.50
C PRO A 68 -18.26 -6.92 2.08
N ALA A 69 -18.36 -8.21 1.75
CA ALA A 69 -17.90 -8.78 0.48
C ALA A 69 -18.36 -8.00 -0.77
N LYS A 70 -19.65 -7.70 -0.85
CA LYS A 70 -20.22 -6.96 -1.99
C LYS A 70 -19.57 -5.59 -2.15
N GLU A 71 -19.45 -4.83 -1.06
CA GLU A 71 -18.87 -3.49 -1.08
C GLU A 71 -17.37 -3.52 -1.39
N ALA A 72 -16.63 -4.44 -0.77
CA ALA A 72 -15.19 -4.60 -1.00
C ALA A 72 -14.92 -4.91 -2.48
N LYS A 73 -15.71 -5.81 -3.06
CA LYS A 73 -15.61 -6.19 -4.47
C LYS A 73 -15.91 -5.01 -5.41
N GLU A 74 -16.96 -4.25 -5.15
CA GLU A 74 -17.27 -3.03 -5.91
C GLU A 74 -16.17 -1.96 -5.80
N MET A 75 -15.56 -1.79 -4.63
CA MET A 75 -14.43 -0.85 -4.44
C MET A 75 -13.18 -1.32 -5.18
N MET A 76 -12.85 -2.62 -5.10
CA MET A 76 -11.71 -3.19 -5.81
C MET A 76 -11.85 -3.07 -7.34
N TYR A 77 -13.03 -3.33 -7.89
CA TYR A 77 -13.26 -3.17 -9.32
C TYR A 77 -13.16 -1.72 -9.79
N ARG A 78 -13.64 -0.75 -8.99
CA ARG A 78 -13.47 0.68 -9.30
C ARG A 78 -12.01 1.11 -9.31
N MET A 79 -11.19 0.57 -8.41
CA MET A 79 -9.75 0.83 -8.41
C MET A 79 -9.03 0.09 -9.55
N LEU A 80 -9.50 -1.09 -9.93
CA LEU A 80 -8.98 -1.86 -11.06
C LEU A 80 -9.20 -1.13 -12.40
N SER A 81 -10.40 -0.56 -12.62
CA SER A 81 -10.68 0.20 -13.85
C SER A 81 -9.81 1.45 -14.02
N GLU A 82 -9.23 1.93 -12.92
CA GLU A 82 -8.37 3.12 -12.86
C GLU A 82 -6.88 2.75 -12.78
N ASN A 83 -6.54 1.46 -12.97
CA ASN A 83 -5.19 0.92 -12.90
C ASN A 83 -4.47 1.13 -11.55
N LEU A 84 -5.22 1.32 -10.46
CA LEU A 84 -4.67 1.49 -9.11
C LEU A 84 -4.44 0.14 -8.41
N VAL A 85 -5.21 -0.88 -8.80
CA VAL A 85 -5.11 -2.25 -8.32
C VAL A 85 -5.06 -3.18 -9.52
N GLN A 86 -4.38 -4.31 -9.41
CA GLN A 86 -4.30 -5.32 -10.46
C GLN A 86 -4.78 -6.68 -9.96
N LEU A 87 -5.40 -7.45 -10.85
CA LEU A 87 -5.71 -8.86 -10.62
C LEU A 87 -4.49 -9.69 -11.00
N GLN A 88 -4.05 -10.54 -10.08
CA GLN A 88 -3.03 -11.54 -10.37
C GLN A 88 -3.68 -12.91 -10.44
N VAL A 89 -3.50 -13.59 -11.57
CA VAL A 89 -3.93 -14.97 -11.75
C VAL A 89 -2.75 -15.86 -11.37
N SER A 90 -2.88 -16.63 -10.31
CA SER A 90 -1.92 -17.70 -9.99
C SER A 90 -2.11 -18.83 -11.02
N PRO A 91 -1.03 -19.38 -11.60
CA PRO A 91 -1.14 -20.58 -12.43
C PRO A 91 -1.75 -21.71 -11.61
N ALA A 92 -2.65 -22.49 -12.21
CA ALA A 92 -3.12 -23.72 -11.59
C ALA A 92 -1.91 -24.68 -11.47
N ALA A 93 -1.61 -25.10 -10.25
CA ALA A 93 -0.60 -26.12 -9.97
C ALA A 93 -1.07 -27.50 -10.45
#